data_AF-A0A7Y8I8V1-F1
#
_entry.id   AF-A0A7Y8I8V1-F1
#
_cell.length_a   1.000
_cell.length_b   1.000
_cell.length_c   1.000
_cell.angle_alpha   90.00
_cell.angle_beta   90.00
_cell.angle_gamma   90.00
#
_symmetry.space_group_name_H-M   'P 1'
#
loop_
_entity.id
_entity.type
_entity.pdbx_description
1 polymer ?
#
loop_
_entity_poly.entity_id
_entity_poly.type
_entity_poly.pdbx_seq_one_letter_code
_entity_poly.pdbx_strand_id
1 'polypeptide(L)'
;MIKNFSWPYIIIILAAIGLSLILYSILFDSTLAMSLGVIVFSLAAIMIGFETIINKKIILRSNYDRRASNTYVGIAAAVQGLIIIVTAVFLIALVIINLLNQGEKLFHILVQRPGVLLIFLSINCFLTGIIIGAGSLEEKQGSKFNVIINLLMSRLLSSLILSIIGFAILILGMVEILNPEYFDSIGGGMLEIIFLGVK
;
A
#
# COMPACT_ATOMS: atom_id res chain seq x y z
N MET A 1 39.74 -3.60 7.57
CA MET A 1 38.86 -4.53 6.85
C MET A 1 37.42 -4.15 7.21
N ILE A 2 36.81 -3.22 6.49
CA ILE A 2 35.42 -2.81 6.74
C ILE A 2 34.57 -4.00 6.33
N LYS A 3 33.96 -4.70 7.30
CA LYS A 3 32.95 -5.72 6.99
C LYS A 3 31.88 -5.01 6.16
N ASN A 4 31.71 -5.42 4.91
CA ASN A 4 30.59 -4.98 4.09
C ASN A 4 29.31 -5.22 4.89
N PHE A 5 28.71 -4.14 5.41
CA PHE A 5 27.41 -4.22 6.03
C PHE A 5 26.45 -4.77 4.99
N SER A 6 25.88 -5.94 5.25
CA SER A 6 24.95 -6.51 4.27
C SER A 6 23.70 -5.63 4.24
N TRP A 7 23.25 -5.34 3.03
CA TRP A 7 22.07 -4.52 2.76
C TRP A 7 20.84 -4.85 3.63
N PRO A 8 20.51 -6.13 3.89
CA PRO A 8 19.42 -6.49 4.80
C PRO A 8 19.61 -5.98 6.23
N TYR A 9 20.83 -5.96 6.77
CA TYR A 9 21.07 -5.43 8.12
C TYR A 9 20.78 -3.93 8.19
N ILE A 10 21.12 -3.16 7.15
CA ILE A 10 20.84 -1.71 7.10
C ILE A 10 19.32 -1.48 7.13
N ILE A 11 18.57 -2.23 6.33
CA ILE A 11 17.10 -2.16 6.30
C ILE A 11 16.51 -2.47 7.68
N ILE A 12 16.94 -3.56 8.32
CA ILE A 12 16.43 -3.97 9.63
C ILE A 12 16.73 -2.89 10.69
N ILE A 13 17.94 -2.34 10.68
CA ILE A 13 18.33 -1.28 11.62
C ILE A 13 17.47 -0.02 11.40
N LEU A 14 17.28 0.42 10.14
CA LEU A 14 16.44 1.58 9.83
C LEU A 14 14.99 1.34 10.26
N ALA A 15 14.42 0.18 9.95
CA ALA A 15 13.06 -0.18 10.35
C ALA A 15 12.92 -0.18 11.89
N ALA A 16 13.90 -0.74 12.61
CA ALA A 16 13.91 -0.75 14.07
C ALA A 16 14.02 0.66 14.66
N ILE A 17 14.85 1.54 14.10
CA ILE A 17 14.96 2.94 14.52
C ILE A 17 13.62 3.67 14.28
N GLY A 18 13.04 3.54 13.09
CA GLY A 18 11.75 4.15 12.77
C GLY A 18 10.64 3.69 13.70
N LEU A 19 10.55 2.38 13.95
CA LEU A 19 9.58 1.82 14.89
C LEU A 19 9.82 2.29 16.33
N SER A 20 11.08 2.38 16.76
CA SER A 20 11.43 2.88 18.10
C SER A 20 11.02 4.34 18.29
N LEU A 21 11.17 5.18 17.27
CA LEU A 21 10.70 6.57 17.29
C LEU A 21 9.18 6.69 17.34
N ILE A 22 8.45 5.81 16.63
CA ILE A 22 6.99 5.72 16.71
C ILE A 22 6.54 5.26 18.11
N LEU A 23 7.22 4.27 18.70
CA LEU A 23 6.90 3.84 20.05
C LEU A 23 7.22 4.92 21.09
N TYR A 24 8.34 5.62 20.92
CA TYR A 24 8.70 6.77 21.74
C TYR A 24 7.64 7.88 21.65
N SER A 25 7.14 8.20 20.46
CA SER A 25 6.13 9.23 20.31
C SER A 25 4.81 8.87 21.00
N ILE A 26 4.42 7.60 21.00
CA ILE A 26 3.22 7.12 21.72
C ILE A 26 3.42 7.22 23.24
N LEU A 27 4.64 7.00 23.75
CA LEU A 27 4.91 7.04 25.19
C LEU A 27 5.09 8.46 25.75
N PHE A 28 5.55 9.40 24.92
CA PHE A 28 5.93 10.76 25.33
C PHE A 28 5.18 11.88 24.58
N ASP A 29 4.12 11.53 23.86
CA ASP A 29 3.28 12.44 23.06
C ASP A 29 4.05 13.38 22.12
N SER A 30 5.14 12.88 21.53
CA SER A 30 6.01 13.68 20.66
C SER A 30 5.60 13.56 19.19
N THR A 31 4.89 14.57 18.67
CA THR A 31 4.46 14.64 17.26
C THR A 31 5.64 14.64 16.28
N LEU A 32 6.75 15.28 16.63
CA LEU A 32 7.97 15.29 15.81
C LEU A 32 8.61 13.90 15.74
N ALA A 33 8.70 13.19 16.87
CA ALA A 33 9.22 11.82 16.88
C ALA A 33 8.32 10.87 16.08
N MET A 34 7.00 11.05 16.11
CA MET A 34 6.06 10.28 15.28
C MET A 34 6.37 10.48 13.79
N SER A 35 6.44 11.74 13.35
CA SER A 35 6.69 12.08 11.95
C SER A 35 8.04 11.56 11.46
N LEU A 36 9.11 11.77 12.23
CA LEU A 36 10.44 11.24 11.89
C LEU A 36 10.45 9.71 11.87
N GLY A 37 9.79 9.08 12.84
CA GLY A 37 9.67 7.63 12.91
C GLY A 37 8.98 7.03 11.69
N VAL A 38 7.85 7.61 11.26
CA VAL A 38 7.13 7.19 10.04
C VAL A 38 7.97 7.42 8.79
N ILE A 39 8.70 8.53 8.67
CA ILE A 39 9.60 8.78 7.53
C ILE A 39 10.70 7.72 7.47
N VAL A 40 11.40 7.48 8.57
CA VAL A 40 12.49 6.49 8.64
C VAL A 40 11.98 5.09 8.36
N PHE A 41 10.84 4.72 8.92
CA PHE A 41 10.20 3.43 8.66
C PHE A 41 9.78 3.28 7.19
N SER A 42 9.23 4.34 6.58
CA SER A 42 8.84 4.36 5.17
C SER A 42 10.05 4.26 4.24
N LEU A 43 11.18 4.89 4.58
CA LEU A 43 12.44 4.72 3.84
C LEU A 43 12.92 3.27 3.86
N ALA A 44 12.85 2.60 5.02
CA ALA A 44 13.16 1.17 5.11
C ALA A 44 12.22 0.34 4.22
N ALA A 45 10.92 0.65 4.21
CA ALA A 45 9.94 0.01 3.33
C ALA A 45 10.27 0.22 1.84
N ILE A 46 10.66 1.43 1.42
CA ILE A 46 11.10 1.71 0.05
C ILE A 46 12.30 0.83 -0.32
N MET A 47 13.29 0.70 0.56
CA MET A 47 14.45 -0.16 0.35
C MET A 47 14.06 -1.63 0.19
N ILE A 48 13.12 -2.13 1.02
CA ILE A 48 12.55 -3.49 0.89
C ILE A 48 11.86 -3.65 -0.46
N GLY A 49 11.08 -2.65 -0.88
CA GLY A 49 10.39 -2.67 -2.16
C GLY A 49 11.36 -2.76 -3.34
N PHE A 50 12.43 -1.98 -3.34
CA PHE A 50 13.50 -2.06 -4.34
C PHE A 50 14.19 -3.43 -4.35
N GLU A 51 14.55 -3.95 -3.17
CA GLU A 51 15.16 -5.27 -3.06
C GLU A 51 14.25 -6.36 -3.63
N THR A 52 12.94 -6.26 -3.37
CA THR A 52 11.94 -7.20 -3.89
C THR A 52 11.83 -7.11 -5.42
N ILE A 53 11.87 -5.91 -6.00
CA ILE A 53 11.84 -5.69 -7.45
C ILE A 53 13.10 -6.24 -8.13
N ILE A 54 14.28 -5.95 -7.56
CA ILE A 54 15.58 -6.35 -8.14
C ILE A 54 15.73 -7.88 -8.07
N ASN A 55 15.48 -8.47 -6.90
CA ASN A 55 15.63 -9.91 -6.70
C ASN A 55 14.47 -10.71 -7.27
N LYS A 56 13.36 -10.05 -7.64
CA LYS A 56 12.12 -10.65 -8.15
C LYS A 56 11.64 -11.82 -7.29
N LYS A 57 11.85 -11.74 -5.98
CA LYS A 57 11.56 -12.81 -5.04
C LYS A 57 11.07 -12.23 -3.73
N ILE A 58 9.92 -12.71 -3.26
CA ILE A 58 9.43 -12.45 -1.92
C ILE A 58 9.03 -13.76 -1.27
N ILE A 59 9.49 -13.97 -0.04
CA ILE A 59 9.19 -15.16 0.74
C ILE A 59 8.15 -14.73 1.77
N LEU A 60 6.90 -15.13 1.54
CA LEU A 60 5.81 -14.90 2.48
C LEU A 60 5.52 -16.20 3.21
N ARG A 61 4.96 -16.09 4.41
CA ARG A 61 4.51 -17.27 5.16
C ARG A 61 3.32 -17.90 4.42
N SER A 62 3.28 -19.23 4.34
CA SER A 62 2.13 -19.92 3.76
C SER A 62 0.90 -19.77 4.66
N ASN A 63 -0.27 -19.56 4.07
CA ASN A 63 -1.54 -19.51 4.79
C ASN A 63 -2.00 -20.90 5.28
N TYR A 64 -1.49 -21.98 4.69
CA TYR A 64 -1.94 -23.34 4.95
C TYR A 64 -1.04 -24.11 5.93
N ASP A 65 0.25 -23.76 6.00
CA ASP A 65 1.19 -24.40 6.91
C ASP A 65 2.10 -23.37 7.58
N ARG A 66 2.13 -23.38 8.91
CA ARG A 66 2.95 -22.49 9.74
C ARG A 66 4.45 -22.63 9.49
N ARG A 67 4.91 -23.78 8.97
CA ARG A 67 6.32 -24.09 8.66
C ARG A 67 6.67 -23.93 7.19
N ALA A 68 5.68 -23.78 6.29
CA ALA A 68 5.91 -23.55 4.88
C ALA A 68 5.94 -22.06 4.54
N SER A 69 6.74 -21.70 3.55
CA SER A 69 6.78 -20.36 2.97
C SER A 69 6.34 -20.40 1.52
N ASN A 70 5.41 -19.53 1.14
CA ASN A 70 5.06 -19.30 -0.25
C ASN A 70 6.08 -18.31 -0.81
N THR A 71 6.88 -18.76 -1.78
CA THR A 71 7.81 -17.89 -2.49
C THR A 71 7.13 -17.41 -3.76
N TYR A 72 6.83 -16.12 -3.83
CA TYR A 72 6.42 -15.50 -5.07
C TYR A 72 7.69 -15.10 -5.83
N VAL A 73 7.75 -15.42 -7.13
CA VAL A 73 8.93 -15.22 -7.96
C VAL A 73 8.49 -14.61 -9.28
N GLY A 74 9.17 -13.57 -9.75
CA GLY A 74 8.88 -12.97 -11.06
C GLY A 74 8.06 -11.70 -10.95
N ILE A 75 6.94 -11.63 -11.68
CA ILE A 75 6.13 -10.42 -11.83
C ILE A 75 5.39 -10.12 -10.53
N ALA A 76 4.83 -11.14 -9.86
CA ALA A 76 4.10 -10.92 -8.61
C ALA A 76 5.00 -10.30 -7.52
N ALA A 77 6.25 -10.76 -7.42
CA ALA A 77 7.22 -10.17 -6.48
C ALA A 77 7.56 -8.72 -6.84
N ALA A 78 7.82 -8.42 -8.11
CA ALA A 78 8.11 -7.05 -8.54
C ALA A 78 6.94 -6.09 -8.27
N VAL A 79 5.71 -6.52 -8.56
CA VAL A 79 4.50 -5.72 -8.31
C VAL A 79 4.25 -5.53 -6.82
N GLN A 80 4.49 -6.55 -5.98
CA GLN A 80 4.43 -6.41 -4.53
C GLN A 80 5.46 -5.39 -4.01
N GLY A 81 6.69 -5.41 -4.55
CA GLY A 81 7.69 -4.40 -4.23
C GLY A 81 7.23 -2.99 -4.61
N LEU A 82 6.54 -2.83 -5.75
CA LEU A 82 6.00 -1.56 -6.20
C LEU A 82 4.87 -1.06 -5.29
N ILE A 83 3.96 -1.93 -4.82
CA ILE A 83 2.94 -1.57 -3.81
C ILE A 83 3.60 -1.02 -2.54
N ILE A 84 4.66 -1.68 -2.05
CA ILE A 84 5.38 -1.25 -0.84
C ILE A 84 5.97 0.15 -1.05
N ILE A 85 6.61 0.40 -2.21
CA ILE A 85 7.19 1.72 -2.53
C ILE A 85 6.09 2.78 -2.61
N VAL A 86 5.01 2.53 -3.37
CA VAL A 86 3.92 3.49 -3.56
C VAL A 86 3.27 3.84 -2.22
N THR A 87 3.04 2.84 -1.36
CA THR A 87 2.48 3.05 -0.02
C THR A 87 3.41 3.86 0.86
N ALA A 88 4.71 3.55 0.87
CA ALA A 88 5.69 4.26 1.66
C ALA A 88 5.87 5.73 1.21
N VAL A 89 5.88 5.98 -0.10
CA VAL A 89 5.92 7.35 -0.65
C VAL A 89 4.66 8.13 -0.26
N PHE A 90 3.49 7.51 -0.34
CA PHE A 90 2.23 8.11 0.09
C PHE A 90 2.23 8.46 1.59
N LEU A 91 2.74 7.57 2.45
CA LEU A 91 2.90 7.85 3.88
C LEU A 91 3.85 9.01 4.15
N ILE A 92 5.00 9.07 3.45
CA ILE A 92 5.94 10.20 3.56
C ILE A 92 5.25 11.50 3.16
N ALA A 93 4.47 11.51 2.07
CA ALA A 93 3.74 12.70 1.64
C ALA A 93 2.74 13.18 2.71
N LEU A 94 1.96 12.27 3.30
CA LEU A 94 1.04 12.60 4.39
C LEU A 94 1.76 13.20 5.60
N VAL A 95 2.91 12.61 5.99
CA VAL A 95 3.70 13.10 7.12
C VAL A 95 4.32 14.47 6.84
N ILE A 96 4.83 14.70 5.63
CA ILE A 96 5.39 16.00 5.24
C ILE A 96 4.31 17.08 5.34
N ILE A 97 3.11 16.83 4.81
CA ILE A 97 2.02 17.81 4.89
C ILE A 97 1.60 18.05 6.34
N ASN A 98 1.58 16.99 7.18
CA ASN A 98 1.31 17.13 8.61
C ASN A 98 2.38 17.99 9.32
N LEU A 99 3.67 17.77 9.01
CA LEU A 99 4.80 18.55 9.56
C LEU A 99 4.76 20.03 9.16
N LEU A 100 4.14 20.37 8.03
CA LEU A 100 3.91 21.76 7.62
C LEU A 100 2.78 22.44 8.42
N ASN A 101 2.39 21.86 9.56
CA ASN A 101 1.28 22.30 10.43
C ASN A 101 -0.06 22.41 9.69
N GLN A 102 -0.25 21.60 8.67
CA GLN A 102 -1.50 21.49 7.94
C GLN A 102 -2.25 20.22 8.31
N GLY A 103 -1.97 19.56 9.45
CA GLY A 103 -2.60 18.28 9.81
C GLY A 103 -4.12 18.30 9.88
N GLU A 104 -4.70 19.24 10.63
CA GLU A 104 -6.15 19.43 10.71
C GLU A 104 -6.73 19.81 9.33
N LYS A 105 -6.06 20.76 8.64
CA LYS A 105 -6.42 21.15 7.28
C LYS A 105 -6.33 19.99 6.29
N LEU A 106 -5.38 19.08 6.46
CA LEU A 106 -5.17 17.89 5.64
C LEU A 106 -6.31 16.91 5.85
N PHE A 107 -6.73 16.68 7.09
CA PHE A 107 -7.92 15.86 7.34
C PHE A 107 -9.15 16.47 6.66
N HIS A 108 -9.39 17.77 6.84
CA HIS A 108 -10.47 18.47 6.14
C HIS A 108 -10.35 18.36 4.61
N ILE A 109 -9.17 18.58 4.04
CA ILE A 109 -8.91 18.47 2.59
C ILE A 109 -9.13 17.04 2.11
N LEU A 110 -8.66 16.02 2.83
CA LEU A 110 -8.85 14.61 2.43
C LEU A 110 -10.31 14.18 2.50
N VAL A 111 -11.07 14.71 3.47
CA VAL A 111 -12.50 14.43 3.62
C VAL A 111 -13.32 15.17 2.56
N GLN A 112 -13.01 16.45 2.30
CA GLN A 112 -13.71 17.28 1.30
C GLN A 112 -13.33 16.92 -0.13
N ARG A 113 -12.07 16.55 -0.35
CA ARG A 113 -11.46 16.28 -1.67
C ARG A 113 -10.76 14.92 -1.67
N PRO A 114 -11.52 13.81 -1.62
CA PRO A 114 -10.95 12.47 -1.47
C PRO A 114 -10.29 11.92 -2.74
N GLY A 115 -10.30 12.62 -3.88
CA GLY A 115 -9.88 12.06 -5.17
C GLY A 115 -8.45 11.56 -5.20
N VAL A 116 -7.51 12.23 -4.52
CA VAL A 116 -6.12 11.75 -4.41
C VAL A 116 -6.05 10.41 -3.66
N LEU A 117 -6.85 10.25 -2.60
CA LEU A 117 -6.94 9.01 -1.83
C LEU A 117 -7.62 7.91 -2.66
N LEU A 118 -8.66 8.23 -3.43
CA LEU A 118 -9.33 7.30 -4.34
C LEU A 118 -8.37 6.82 -5.43
N ILE A 119 -7.58 7.71 -6.05
CA ILE A 119 -6.56 7.32 -7.03
C ILE A 119 -5.51 6.41 -6.40
N PHE A 120 -5.01 6.75 -5.20
CA PHE A 120 -4.05 5.91 -4.49
C PHE A 120 -4.63 4.51 -4.21
N LEU A 121 -5.87 4.43 -3.74
CA LEU A 121 -6.54 3.16 -3.45
C LEU A 121 -6.78 2.34 -4.72
N SER A 122 -7.17 3.00 -5.82
CA SER A 122 -7.32 2.39 -7.14
C SER A 122 -6.02 1.76 -7.64
N ILE A 123 -4.89 2.48 -7.57
CA ILE A 123 -3.56 1.95 -7.91
C ILE A 123 -3.25 0.69 -7.10
N ASN A 124 -3.50 0.72 -5.79
CA ASN A 124 -3.29 -0.45 -4.92
C ASN A 124 -4.20 -1.63 -5.30
N CYS A 125 -5.48 -1.39 -5.63
CA CYS A 125 -6.39 -2.42 -6.11
C CYS A 125 -5.89 -3.07 -7.40
N PHE A 126 -5.43 -2.28 -8.38
CA PHE A 126 -4.90 -2.80 -9.63
C PHE A 126 -3.63 -3.63 -9.42
N LEU A 127 -2.67 -3.12 -8.67
CA LEU A 127 -1.42 -3.83 -8.40
C LEU A 127 -1.69 -5.13 -7.63
N THR A 128 -2.60 -5.11 -6.66
CA THR A 128 -3.03 -6.32 -5.93
C THR A 128 -3.72 -7.32 -6.86
N GLY A 129 -4.58 -6.84 -7.76
CA GLY A 129 -5.19 -7.67 -8.80
C GLY A 129 -4.15 -8.35 -9.68
N ILE A 130 -3.09 -7.63 -10.09
CA ILE A 130 -1.98 -8.19 -10.87
C ILE A 130 -1.22 -9.24 -10.07
N ILE A 131 -0.95 -9.04 -8.77
CA ILE A 131 -0.26 -10.02 -7.93
C ILE A 131 -1.06 -11.33 -7.84
N ILE A 132 -2.37 -11.23 -7.61
CA ILE A 132 -3.24 -12.40 -7.52
C ILE A 132 -3.30 -13.13 -8.87
N GLY A 133 -3.40 -12.39 -9.97
CA GLY A 133 -3.41 -12.93 -11.34
C GLY A 133 -2.08 -13.57 -11.73
N ALA A 134 -0.97 -12.84 -11.67
CA ALA A 134 0.37 -13.31 -12.04
C ALA A 134 0.88 -14.40 -11.10
N GLY A 135 0.66 -14.26 -9.79
CA GLY A 135 1.05 -15.27 -8.81
C GLY A 135 0.34 -16.61 -9.01
N SER A 136 -0.83 -16.62 -9.65
CA SER A 136 -1.51 -17.87 -10.02
C SER A 136 -0.85 -18.61 -11.19
N LEU A 137 -0.20 -17.89 -12.11
CA LEU A 137 0.56 -18.48 -13.22
C LEU A 137 1.93 -18.98 -12.76
N GLU A 138 2.48 -18.36 -11.73
CA GLU A 138 3.80 -18.66 -11.17
C GLU A 138 3.77 -19.85 -10.17
N GLU A 139 2.63 -20.12 -9.51
CA GLU A 139 2.44 -21.29 -8.65
C GLU A 139 2.18 -22.58 -9.45
N LYS A 140 3.23 -23.35 -9.72
CA LYS A 140 3.13 -24.71 -10.27
C LYS A 140 2.89 -25.78 -9.19
N GLN A 141 1.80 -25.70 -8.44
CA GLN A 141 1.48 -26.71 -7.40
C GLN A 141 0.12 -27.37 -7.63
N GLY A 142 0.12 -28.66 -8.01
CA GLY A 142 -1.07 -29.52 -8.04
C GLY A 142 -1.35 -30.21 -9.38
N SER A 143 -2.36 -31.09 -9.39
CA SER A 143 -2.87 -31.71 -10.62
C SER A 143 -3.48 -30.63 -11.53
N LYS A 144 -3.30 -30.76 -12.85
CA LYS A 144 -3.72 -29.73 -13.84
C LYS A 144 -5.17 -29.27 -13.67
N PHE A 145 -6.07 -30.17 -13.28
CA PHE A 145 -7.49 -29.87 -13.10
C PHE A 145 -7.79 -29.03 -11.85
N ASN A 146 -7.17 -29.34 -10.70
CA ASN A 146 -7.31 -28.54 -9.48
C ASN A 146 -6.69 -27.15 -9.64
N VAL A 147 -5.58 -27.06 -10.38
CA VAL A 147 -4.93 -25.79 -10.73
C VAL A 147 -5.86 -24.93 -11.58
N ILE A 148 -6.49 -25.49 -12.62
CA ILE A 148 -7.42 -24.76 -13.51
C ILE A 148 -8.67 -24.27 -12.76
N ILE A 149 -9.27 -25.10 -11.89
CA ILE A 149 -10.45 -24.70 -11.10
C ILE A 149 -10.09 -23.62 -10.08
N ASN A 150 -8.95 -23.73 -9.37
CA ASN A 150 -8.50 -22.67 -8.45
C ASN A 150 -8.15 -21.37 -9.18
N LEU A 151 -7.54 -21.47 -10.36
CA LEU A 151 -7.28 -20.32 -11.23
C LEU A 151 -8.59 -19.61 -11.58
N LEU A 152 -9.57 -20.34 -12.12
CA LEU A 152 -10.83 -19.77 -12.60
C LEU A 152 -11.72 -19.23 -11.46
N MET A 153 -11.90 -19.98 -10.38
CA MET A 153 -12.92 -19.68 -9.36
C MET A 153 -12.45 -18.75 -8.23
N SER A 154 -11.17 -18.81 -7.82
CA SER A 154 -10.72 -18.09 -6.62
C SER A 154 -9.80 -16.90 -6.94
N ARG A 155 -8.83 -17.07 -7.85
CA ARG A 155 -7.79 -16.07 -8.07
C ARG A 155 -8.05 -15.15 -9.27
N LEU A 156 -8.40 -15.68 -10.44
CA LEU A 156 -8.74 -14.84 -11.60
C LEU A 156 -10.00 -14.01 -11.33
N LEU A 157 -11.01 -14.62 -10.71
CA LEU A 157 -12.22 -13.91 -10.32
C LEU A 157 -11.91 -12.77 -9.34
N SER A 158 -11.10 -13.03 -8.30
CA SER A 158 -10.67 -11.99 -7.35
C SER A 158 -9.86 -10.89 -8.04
N SER A 159 -8.93 -11.25 -8.94
CA SER A 159 -8.16 -10.30 -9.75
C SER A 159 -9.05 -9.42 -10.63
N LEU A 160 -10.05 -10.01 -11.30
CA LEU A 160 -11.03 -9.29 -12.12
C LEU A 160 -11.90 -8.36 -11.27
N ILE A 161 -12.43 -8.85 -10.14
CA ILE A 161 -13.23 -8.05 -9.21
C ILE A 161 -12.42 -6.86 -8.70
N LEU A 162 -11.18 -7.08 -8.25
CA LEU A 162 -10.29 -6.01 -7.80
C LEU A 162 -9.98 -5.00 -8.91
N SER A 163 -9.82 -5.46 -10.15
CA SER A 163 -9.58 -4.58 -11.29
C SER A 163 -10.81 -3.73 -11.63
N ILE A 164 -12.01 -4.32 -11.58
CA ILE A 164 -13.28 -3.60 -11.80
C ILE A 164 -13.49 -2.56 -10.69
N ILE A 165 -13.29 -2.94 -9.43
CA ILE A 165 -13.37 -2.04 -8.28
C ILE A 165 -12.34 -0.92 -8.42
N GLY A 166 -11.09 -1.25 -8.72
CA GLY A 166 -10.02 -0.27 -8.95
C GLY A 166 -10.38 0.71 -10.07
N PHE A 167 -10.98 0.25 -11.16
CA PHE A 167 -11.42 1.11 -12.27
C PHE A 167 -12.58 2.02 -11.88
N ALA A 168 -13.59 1.50 -11.19
CA ALA A 168 -14.70 2.33 -10.68
C ALA A 168 -14.19 3.42 -9.73
N ILE A 169 -13.30 3.07 -8.81
CA ILE A 169 -12.68 4.01 -7.86
C ILE A 169 -11.77 5.01 -8.59
N LEU A 170 -11.06 4.60 -9.64
CA LEU A 170 -10.25 5.50 -10.46
C LEU A 170 -11.13 6.58 -11.11
N ILE A 171 -12.24 6.15 -11.72
CA ILE A 171 -13.17 7.07 -12.37
C ILE A 171 -13.72 8.04 -11.34
N LEU A 172 -14.16 7.56 -10.17
CA LEU A 172 -14.65 8.43 -9.09
C LEU A 172 -13.58 9.43 -8.64
N GLY A 173 -12.34 8.99 -8.46
CA GLY A 173 -11.23 9.88 -8.10
C GLY A 173 -10.90 10.91 -9.17
N MET A 174 -10.92 10.52 -10.44
CA MET A 174 -10.69 11.43 -11.57
C MET A 174 -11.85 12.42 -11.74
N VAL A 175 -13.09 11.97 -11.55
CA VAL A 175 -14.28 12.83 -11.59
C VAL A 175 -14.21 13.87 -10.47
N GLU A 176 -13.83 13.49 -9.26
CA GLU A 176 -13.64 14.41 -8.14
C GLU A 176 -12.60 15.50 -8.44
N ILE A 177 -11.45 15.11 -9.00
CA ILE A 177 -10.37 16.05 -9.32
C ILE A 177 -10.74 16.99 -10.49
N LEU A 178 -11.43 16.47 -11.51
CA LEU A 178 -11.73 17.24 -12.73
C LEU A 178 -13.02 18.05 -12.63
N ASN A 179 -14.04 17.53 -11.93
CA ASN A 179 -15.35 18.17 -11.76
C ASN A 179 -15.90 17.91 -10.34
N PRO A 180 -15.43 18.67 -9.35
CA PRO A 180 -15.85 18.50 -7.95
C PRO A 180 -17.35 18.71 -7.75
N GLU A 181 -17.95 19.69 -8.44
CA GLU A 181 -19.39 19.98 -8.30
C GLU A 181 -20.26 18.78 -8.72
N TYR A 182 -19.86 18.09 -9.79
CA TYR A 182 -20.55 16.89 -10.23
C TYR A 182 -20.36 15.73 -9.24
N PHE A 183 -19.15 15.55 -8.70
CA PHE A 183 -18.88 14.54 -7.68
C PHE A 183 -19.74 14.74 -6.42
N ASP A 184 -19.90 15.99 -5.98
CA ASP A 184 -20.76 16.33 -4.84
C ASP A 184 -22.23 16.03 -5.14
N SER A 185 -22.69 16.26 -6.38
CA SER A 185 -24.08 15.98 -6.79
C SER A 185 -24.47 14.49 -6.78
N ILE A 186 -23.50 13.59 -6.97
CA ILE A 186 -23.72 12.14 -6.93
C ILE A 186 -23.53 11.54 -5.52
N GLY A 187 -23.39 12.39 -4.49
CA GLY A 187 -23.24 11.99 -3.09
C GLY A 187 -21.80 11.96 -2.58
N GLY A 188 -20.84 12.51 -3.32
CA GLY A 188 -19.43 12.59 -2.92
C GLY A 188 -19.19 13.37 -1.63
N GLY A 189 -19.98 14.41 -1.38
CA GLY A 189 -19.92 15.23 -0.16
C GLY A 189 -20.45 14.55 1.11
N MET A 190 -20.88 13.29 1.05
CA MET A 190 -21.36 12.55 2.23
C MET A 190 -20.30 12.44 3.33
N LEU A 191 -19.02 12.29 2.96
CA LEU A 191 -17.92 12.23 3.91
C LEU A 191 -17.76 13.55 4.67
N GLU A 192 -17.90 14.68 4.00
CA GLU A 192 -17.89 16.01 4.63
C GLU A 192 -19.02 16.14 5.65
N ILE A 193 -20.24 15.71 5.31
CA ILE A 193 -21.39 15.76 6.22
C ILE A 193 -21.16 14.90 7.48
N ILE A 194 -20.61 13.70 7.32
CA ILE A 194 -20.39 12.74 8.42
C ILE A 194 -19.27 13.18 9.36
N PHE A 195 -18.13 13.60 8.79
CA PHE A 195 -16.91 13.81 9.56
C PHE A 195 -16.69 15.26 9.99
N LEU A 196 -17.20 16.23 9.22
CA LEU A 196 -16.99 17.65 9.52
C LEU A 196 -18.21 18.28 10.20
N GLY A 197 -19.38 17.65 10.08
CA GLY A 197 -20.65 18.19 10.57
C GLY A 197 -21.05 19.42 9.77
N VAL A 198 -22.30 19.46 9.30
CA VAL A 198 -22.84 20.68 8.69
C VAL A 198 -22.77 21.80 9.72
N LYS A 199 -22.09 22.90 9.41
CA LYS A 199 -22.31 24.18 10.10
C LYS A 199 -23.62 24.79 9.64
#